data_AF-A0A7Y4VS15-F1
#
_entry.id   AF-A0A7Y4VS15-F1
#
_cell.length_a   1.000
_cell.length_b   1.000
_cell.length_c   1.000
_cell.angle_alpha   90.00
_cell.angle_beta   90.00
_cell.angle_gamma   90.00
#
_symmetry.space_group_name_H-M   'P 1'
#
loop_
_entity.id
_entity.type
_entity.pdbx_description
1 polymer ?
#
loop_
_entity_poly.entity_id
_entity_poly.type
_entity_poly.pdbx_seq_one_letter_code
_entity_poly.pdbx_strand_id
1 'polypeptide(L)' 'RLGLKNTSMARARCDTIRLKLLKIGAQVRVTFRKVWVSLAESCPYRRIFQQVHDHLVGIRPIQLRC' A
#
# COMPACT_ATOMS: atom_id res chain seq x y z
N ARG A 1 -4.85 -8.17 -7.99
CA ARG A 1 -4.49 -6.79 -7.58
C ARG A 1 -5.76 -6.09 -7.09
N LEU A 2 -6.00 -6.08 -5.79
CA LEU A 2 -7.27 -5.63 -5.19
C LEU A 2 -7.26 -4.14 -4.80
N GLY A 3 -6.17 -3.63 -4.19
CA GLY A 3 -6.09 -2.21 -3.76
C GLY A 3 -5.56 -1.19 -4.77
N LEU A 4 -4.81 -1.62 -5.80
CA LEU A 4 -4.15 -0.71 -6.76
C LEU A 4 -5.00 -0.36 -7.99
N LYS A 5 -6.24 -0.87 -8.08
CA LYS A 5 -7.14 -0.54 -9.20
C LYS A 5 -7.38 0.98 -9.24
N ASN A 6 -7.45 1.56 -10.44
CA ASN A 6 -7.67 3.00 -10.67
C ASN A 6 -6.57 3.95 -10.17
N THR A 7 -5.39 3.45 -9.78
CA THR A 7 -4.23 4.30 -9.46
C THR A 7 -3.23 4.33 -10.62
N SER A 8 -2.38 5.36 -10.69
CA SER A 8 -1.29 5.44 -11.68
C SER A 8 -0.31 4.25 -11.60
N MET A 9 -0.27 3.56 -10.44
CA MET A 9 0.52 2.36 -10.23
C MET A 9 -0.24 1.05 -10.47
N ALA A 10 -1.46 1.10 -11.03
CA ALA A 10 -2.23 -0.10 -11.38
C ALA A 10 -1.44 -1.05 -12.28
N ARG A 11 -0.64 -0.50 -13.22
CA ARG A 11 0.26 -1.24 -14.13
C ARG A 11 1.71 -1.30 -13.66
N ALA A 12 2.06 -0.75 -12.50
CA ALA A 12 3.44 -0.75 -12.02
C ALA A 12 3.92 -2.17 -11.69
N ARG A 13 5.20 -2.43 -11.95
CA ARG A 13 5.88 -3.68 -11.56
C ARG A 13 5.99 -3.77 -10.03
N CYS A 14 5.93 -4.98 -9.49
CA CYS A 14 6.03 -5.22 -8.04
C CYS A 14 7.32 -4.62 -7.44
N ASP A 15 8.43 -4.68 -8.18
CA ASP A 15 9.72 -4.11 -7.76
C ASP A 15 9.67 -2.58 -7.64
N THR A 16 8.99 -1.91 -8.57
CA THR A 16 8.78 -0.46 -8.53
C THR A 16 7.89 -0.06 -7.36
N ILE A 17 6.86 -0.84 -7.07
CA ILE A 17 5.99 -0.63 -5.90
C ILE A 17 6.82 -0.83 -4.62
N ARG A 18 7.59 -1.91 -4.51
CA ARG A 18 8.43 -2.15 -3.33
C ARG A 18 9.43 -1.02 -3.11
N LEU A 19 10.15 -0.60 -4.14
CA LEU A 19 11.16 0.44 -4.03
C LEU A 19 10.54 1.82 -3.73
N LYS A 20 9.60 2.28 -4.57
CA LYS A 20 9.05 3.64 -4.49
C LYS A 20 8.04 3.82 -3.36
N LEU A 21 7.15 2.84 -3.15
CA LEU A 21 6.07 2.96 -2.16
C LEU A 21 6.47 2.44 -0.79
N LEU A 22 7.20 1.32 -0.69
CA LEU A 22 7.40 0.63 0.59
C LEU A 22 8.81 0.75 1.18
N LYS A 23 9.83 1.05 0.38
CA LYS A 23 11.24 1.06 0.83
C LYS A 23 11.81 2.46 1.00
N ILE A 24 11.50 3.39 0.10
CA ILE A 24 12.05 4.76 0.15
C ILE A 24 11.16 5.70 0.97
N GLY A 25 9.84 5.60 0.82
CA GLY A 25 8.91 6.61 1.34
C GLY A 25 8.05 6.17 2.52
N ALA A 26 8.20 4.94 3.00
CA ALA A 26 7.34 4.40 4.04
C ALA A 26 8.04 3.38 4.95
N GLN A 27 7.59 3.30 6.20
CA GLN A 27 7.90 2.24 7.14
C GLN A 27 6.74 1.26 7.20
N VAL A 28 6.98 0.00 6.84
CA VAL A 28 5.97 -1.07 6.86
C VAL A 28 6.18 -1.96 8.08
N ARG A 29 5.16 -2.10 8.92
CA ARG A 29 5.14 -3.04 10.04
C ARG A 29 4.00 -4.04 9.83
N VAL A 30 4.33 -5.32 9.75
CA VAL A 30 3.35 -6.40 9.58
C VAL A 30 3.10 -7.06 10.94
N THR A 31 1.82 -7.24 11.27
CA THR A 31 1.35 -8.02 12.43
C THR A 31 0.39 -9.10 11.95
N PHE A 32 0.00 -10.02 12.83
CA PHE A 32 -0.89 -11.15 12.50
C PHE A 32 -2.18 -10.78 11.77
N ARG A 33 -2.75 -9.60 12.04
CA ARG A 33 -4.04 -9.17 11.45
C ARG A 33 -3.99 -7.83 10.74
N LYS A 34 -2.88 -7.10 10.84
CA LYS A 34 -2.79 -5.71 10.37
C LYS A 34 -1.43 -5.46 9.75
N VAL A 35 -1.45 -4.77 8.62
CA VAL A 35 -0.26 -4.16 8.02
C VAL A 35 -0.34 -2.66 8.28
N TRP A 36 0.63 -2.15 9.03
CA TRP A 36 0.78 -0.73 9.30
C TRP A 36 1.77 -0.15 8.31
N VAL A 37 1.43 0.99 7.72
CA VAL A 37 2.33 1.71 6.81
C VAL A 37 2.38 3.17 7.22
N SER A 38 3.54 3.60 7.68
CA SER A 38 3.81 5.00 8.04
C SER A 38 4.52 5.68 6.89
N LEU A 39 3.97 6.79 6.38
CA LEU A 39 4.58 7.57 5.30
C LEU A 39 5.39 8.73 5.88
N ALA A 40 6.52 9.06 5.24
CA ALA A 40 7.21 10.32 5.53
C ALA A 40 6.36 11.53 5.09
N GLU A 41 6.45 12.65 5.80
CA GLU A 41 5.64 13.85 5.52
C GLU A 41 5.85 14.40 4.11
N SER A 42 7.07 14.35 3.59
CA SER A 42 7.43 14.80 2.23
C SER A 42 7.26 13.71 1.15
N CYS A 43 6.60 12.58 1.45
CA CYS A 43 6.47 11.49 0.50
C CYS A 43 5.57 11.88 -0.70
N PRO A 44 6.09 11.91 -1.94
CA PRO A 44 5.33 12.33 -3.12
C PRO A 44 4.20 11.35 -3.48
N TYR A 45 4.20 10.15 -2.90
CA TYR A 45 3.23 9.10 -3.17
C TYR A 45 2.09 9.03 -2.14
N ARG A 46 2.01 9.98 -1.20
CA ARG A 46 0.97 10.02 -0.14
C ARG A 46 -0.46 9.88 -0.69
N ARG A 47 -0.77 10.58 -1.79
CA ARG A 47 -2.10 10.56 -2.42
C ARG A 47 -2.45 9.20 -3.01
N ILE A 48 -1.48 8.52 -3.62
CA ILE A 48 -1.69 7.15 -4.14
C ILE A 48 -1.93 6.18 -2.98
N PHE A 49 -1.20 6.36 -1.87
CA PHE A 49 -1.36 5.51 -0.70
C PHE A 49 -2.74 5.65 -0.05
N GLN A 50 -3.27 6.88 0.04
CA GLN A 50 -4.63 7.14 0.52
C GLN A 50 -5.66 6.41 -0.34
N GLN A 51 -5.58 6.54 -1.66
CA GLN A 51 -6.50 5.84 -2.58
C GLN A 51 -6.43 4.32 -2.43
N VAL A 52 -5.23 3.77 -2.29
CA VAL A 52 -5.06 2.32 -2.06
C VAL A 52 -5.64 1.91 -0.71
N HIS A 53 -5.42 2.70 0.34
CA HIS A 53 -5.99 2.47 1.66
C HIS A 53 -7.52 2.46 1.60
N ASP A 54 -8.14 3.45 0.96
CA ASP A 54 -9.60 3.53 0.84
C ASP A 54 -10.18 2.33 0.09
N HIS A 55 -9.51 1.91 -1.00
CA HIS A 55 -9.89 0.69 -1.71
C HIS A 55 -9.76 -0.55 -0.84
N LEU A 56 -8.68 -0.67 -0.05
CA LEU A 56 -8.43 -1.83 0.79
C LEU A 56 -9.35 -1.90 2.01
N VAL A 57 -9.74 -0.77 2.60
CA VAL A 57 -10.69 -0.72 3.72
C VAL A 57 -12.09 -1.13 3.27
N GLY A 58 -12.49 -0.80 2.04
CA GLY A 58 -13.76 -1.27 1.46
C GLY A 58 -13.77 -2.77 1.16
N ILE A 59 -12.61 -3.41 1.09
CA ILE A 59 -12.49 -4.85 0.86
C ILE A 59 -12.45 -5.54 2.22
N ARG A 60 -13.37 -6.48 2.46
CA ARG A 60 -13.43 -7.26 3.71
C ARG A 60 -12.03 -7.74 4.11
N PRO A 61 -11.67 -7.73 5.41
CA PRO A 61 -10.34 -8.10 5.85
C PRO A 61 -9.97 -9.49 5.32
N ILE A 62 -8.95 -9.52 4.46
CA ILE A 62 -8.45 -10.75 3.87
C ILE A 62 -7.83 -11.54 5.02
N GLN A 63 -8.45 -12.67 5.35
CA GLN A 63 -7.88 -13.62 6.31
C GLN A 63 -6.57 -14.13 5.72
N LEU A 64 -5.44 -13.63 6.21
CA LEU A 64 -4.13 -14.18 5.91
C LEU A 64 -4.07 -15.53 6.65
N ARG A 65 -4.47 -16.62 5.97
CA ARG A 65 -4.17 -17.97 6.45
C ARG A 65 -2.67 -18.20 6.24
N CYS A 66 -1.93 -18.30 7.33
CA CYS A 66 -0.65 -18.99 7.36
C CYS A 66 -0.87 -20.49 7.10
#